data_AF-A0A9R1TAW6-F1
#
_entry.id   AF-A0A9R1TAW6-F1
#
_cell.length_a   1.000
_cell.length_b   1.000
_cell.length_c   1.000
_cell.angle_alpha   90.00
_cell.angle_beta   90.00
_cell.angle_gamma   90.00
#
_symmetry.space_group_name_H-M   'P 1'
#
loop_
_entity.id
_entity.type
_entity.pdbx_description
1 polymer ?
#
loop_
_entity_poly.entity_id
_entity_poly.type
_entity_poly.pdbx_seq_one_letter_code
_entity_poly.pdbx_strand_id
1 'polypeptide(L)'
;MALRSSAPQELPKDAIVMDENEAILHQWTIVRSWPKMTDVWPFRLGIPLLGLAATIGGLTINEHFRRKLKLHRYGKLSTSFAMGLTPAVIISAAHCIFVTHDIYINKSKCLLCLQQRAMTLQVGFGVCYPIMLSPLANFMYSTRHGTYRLPYWGDYKGTLKLWWS
;
A
#
# COMPACT_ATOMS: atom_id res chain seq x y z
N MET A 1 28.67 5.21 4.82
CA MET A 1 28.63 4.34 6.03
C MET A 1 27.92 3.06 5.62
N ALA A 2 28.59 1.92 5.66
CA ALA A 2 27.99 0.63 5.28
C ALA A 2 27.64 -0.12 6.56
N LEU A 3 26.36 -0.41 6.77
CA LEU A 3 25.94 -1.33 7.83
C LEU A 3 26.29 -2.76 7.39
N ARG A 4 27.04 -3.47 8.24
CA ARG A 4 27.46 -4.85 7.99
C ARG A 4 27.13 -5.69 9.22
N SER A 5 26.28 -6.69 9.03
CA SER A 5 26.14 -7.77 10.01
C SER A 5 27.33 -8.72 9.85
N SER A 6 28.16 -8.80 10.88
CA SER A 6 29.36 -9.65 10.95
C SER A 6 29.51 -10.22 12.36
N ALA A 7 30.22 -11.35 12.48
CA ALA A 7 30.62 -11.86 13.79
C ALA A 7 31.47 -10.80 14.53
N PRO A 8 31.42 -10.71 15.88
CA PRO A 8 32.10 -9.67 16.63
C PRO A 8 33.61 -9.58 16.36
N GLN A 9 34.22 -10.70 15.96
CA GLN A 9 35.65 -10.84 15.67
C GLN A 9 36.08 -10.20 14.34
N GLU A 10 35.15 -9.94 13.42
CA GLU A 10 35.42 -9.30 12.12
C GLU A 10 35.11 -7.79 12.10
N LEU A 11 34.64 -7.23 13.23
CA LEU A 11 34.31 -5.82 13.30
C LEU A 11 35.58 -4.96 13.33
N PRO A 12 35.68 -3.89 12.53
CA PRO A 12 36.79 -2.95 12.65
C PRO A 12 36.76 -2.30 14.03
N LYS A 13 37.93 -1.90 14.54
CA LYS A 13 38.08 -1.38 15.91
C LYS A 13 37.25 -0.11 16.18
N ASP A 14 36.88 0.62 15.13
CA ASP A 14 36.04 1.83 15.19
C ASP A 14 34.54 1.55 14.95
N ALA A 15 34.12 0.27 14.96
CA ALA A 15 32.72 -0.09 14.76
C ALA A 15 31.90 0.17 16.04
N ILE A 16 30.83 0.98 15.89
CA ILE A 16 29.82 1.13 16.93
C ILE A 16 28.88 -0.07 16.82
N VAL A 17 28.92 -0.95 17.82
CA VAL A 17 27.97 -2.06 17.94
C VAL A 17 26.63 -1.48 18.37
N MET A 18 25.60 -1.67 17.56
CA MET A 18 24.24 -1.17 17.78
C MET A 18 23.23 -2.28 17.54
N ASP A 19 22.09 -2.21 18.23
CA ASP A 19 20.94 -3.09 17.96
C ASP A 19 20.32 -2.81 16.58
N GLU A 20 19.59 -3.78 16.02
CA GLU A 20 18.91 -3.65 14.72
C GLU A 20 17.95 -2.44 14.72
N ASN A 21 17.22 -2.21 15.82
CA ASN A 21 16.28 -1.10 15.92
C ASN A 21 16.98 0.27 16.04
N GLU A 22 18.06 0.33 16.81
CA GLU A 22 18.88 1.53 16.94
C GLU A 22 19.51 1.92 15.60
N ALA A 23 19.98 0.93 14.85
CA ALA A 23 20.51 1.15 13.50
C ALA A 23 19.46 1.74 12.55
N ILE A 24 18.21 1.23 12.58
CA ILE A 24 17.11 1.77 11.78
C ILE A 24 16.83 3.23 12.15
N LEU A 25 16.71 3.54 13.44
CA LEU A 25 16.42 4.90 13.93
C LEU A 25 17.53 5.88 13.54
N HIS A 26 18.79 5.45 13.62
CA HIS A 26 19.93 6.24 13.20
C HIS A 26 19.88 6.54 11.69
N GLN A 27 19.58 5.55 10.85
CA GLN A 27 19.41 5.74 9.40
C GLN A 27 18.26 6.70 9.07
N TRP A 28 17.11 6.56 9.72
CA TRP A 28 15.98 7.48 9.57
C TRP A 28 16.36 8.93 9.90
N THR A 29 17.14 9.12 10.96
CA THR A 29 17.61 10.44 11.38
C THR A 29 18.52 11.06 10.32
N ILE A 30 19.46 10.29 9.77
CA ILE A 30 20.34 10.74 8.67
C ILE A 30 19.53 11.13 7.44
N VAL A 31 18.60 10.28 7.01
CA VAL A 31 17.76 10.55 5.82
C VAL A 31 16.93 11.81 6.02
N ARG A 32 16.44 12.06 7.25
CA ARG A 32 15.62 13.23 7.59
C ARG A 32 16.42 14.52 7.84
N SER A 33 17.69 14.43 8.20
CA SER A 33 18.58 15.59 8.34
C SER A 33 19.36 15.92 7.07
N TRP A 34 19.26 15.08 6.02
CA TRP A 34 20.00 15.29 4.78
C TRP A 34 19.72 16.68 4.14
N PRO A 35 20.76 17.43 3.71
CA PRO A 35 20.63 18.83 3.30
C PRO A 35 19.89 19.01 1.97
N LYS A 36 20.10 18.11 1.00
CA LYS A 36 19.50 18.18 -0.33
C LYS A 36 18.42 17.12 -0.52
N MET A 37 17.19 17.55 -0.81
CA MET A 37 16.07 16.63 -1.02
C MET A 37 16.19 15.80 -2.28
N THR A 38 16.82 16.35 -3.31
CA THR A 38 17.02 15.69 -4.61
C THR A 38 17.79 14.38 -4.51
N ASP A 39 18.63 14.22 -3.50
CA ASP A 39 19.51 13.05 -3.38
C ASP A 39 18.82 11.92 -2.59
N VAL A 40 17.89 12.29 -1.70
CA VAL A 40 17.17 11.35 -0.80
C VAL A 40 15.67 11.30 -1.06
N TRP A 41 15.22 11.86 -2.20
CA TRP A 41 13.80 11.91 -2.54
C TRP A 41 13.10 10.55 -2.52
N PRO A 42 13.71 9.41 -2.96
CA PRO A 42 13.01 8.13 -2.95
C PRO A 42 12.71 7.64 -1.54
N PHE A 43 13.60 7.94 -0.58
CA PHE A 43 13.43 7.54 0.82
C PHE A 43 12.42 8.40 1.56
N ARG A 44 12.30 9.70 1.21
CA ARG A 44 11.32 10.60 1.85
C ARG A 44 9.95 10.55 1.19
N LEU A 45 9.89 10.53 -0.13
CA LEU A 45 8.65 10.62 -0.90
C LEU A 45 8.13 9.25 -1.36
N GLY A 46 8.93 8.18 -1.28
CA GLY A 46 8.51 6.85 -1.75
C GLY A 46 7.24 6.34 -1.06
N ILE A 47 7.25 6.27 0.28
CA ILE A 47 6.08 5.82 1.05
C ILE A 47 4.82 6.66 0.78
N PRO A 48 4.85 8.01 0.87
CA PRO A 48 3.65 8.79 0.60
C PRO A 48 3.19 8.67 -0.87
N LEU A 49 4.09 8.56 -1.85
CA LEU A 49 3.72 8.32 -3.24
C LEU A 49 3.02 6.97 -3.43
N LEU A 50 3.48 5.92 -2.77
CA LEU A 50 2.83 4.60 -2.79
C LEU A 50 1.44 4.64 -2.17
N GLY A 51 1.29 5.34 -1.04
CA GLY A 51 -0.01 5.58 -0.40
C GLY A 51 -0.97 6.36 -1.30
N LEU A 52 -0.49 7.40 -1.98
CA LEU A 52 -1.28 8.17 -2.94
C LEU A 52 -1.70 7.31 -4.14
N ALA A 53 -0.79 6.51 -4.70
CA ALA A 53 -1.09 5.60 -5.78
C ALA A 53 -2.17 4.57 -5.39
N ALA A 54 -2.07 4.00 -4.18
CA ALA A 54 -3.08 3.08 -3.65
C ALA A 54 -4.43 3.79 -3.43
N THR A 55 -4.43 5.04 -2.95
CA THR A 55 -5.63 5.84 -2.78
C THR A 55 -6.34 6.07 -4.12
N ILE A 56 -5.59 6.47 -5.15
CA ILE A 56 -6.13 6.72 -6.49
C ILE A 56 -6.69 5.43 -7.07
N GLY A 57 -5.96 4.31 -6.97
CA GLY A 57 -6.43 2.99 -7.39
C GLY A 57 -7.74 2.59 -6.70
N GLY A 58 -7.79 2.68 -5.37
CA GLY A 58 -9.00 2.33 -4.61
C GLY A 58 -10.20 3.23 -4.91
N LEU A 59 -9.99 4.54 -5.06
CA LEU A 59 -11.05 5.49 -5.39
C LEU A 59 -11.60 5.31 -6.81
N THR A 60 -10.71 5.07 -7.78
CA THR A 60 -11.12 4.85 -9.19
C THR A 60 -11.93 3.57 -9.33
N ILE A 61 -11.49 2.47 -8.71
CA ILE A 61 -12.23 1.21 -8.68
C ILE A 61 -13.59 1.41 -7.97
N ASN A 62 -13.61 2.11 -6.84
CA ASN A 62 -14.85 2.34 -6.12
C ASN A 62 -15.85 3.22 -6.89
N GLU A 63 -15.37 4.26 -7.57
CA GLU A 63 -16.21 5.12 -8.39
C GLU A 63 -16.80 4.38 -9.59
N HIS A 64 -16.06 3.44 -10.20
CA HIS A 64 -16.57 2.57 -11.26
C HIS A 64 -17.81 1.79 -10.80
N PHE A 65 -17.71 1.04 -9.69
CA PHE A 65 -18.84 0.26 -9.16
C PHE A 65 -20.00 1.16 -8.70
N ARG A 66 -19.71 2.29 -8.07
CA ARG A 66 -20.73 3.25 -7.62
C ARG A 66 -21.55 3.82 -8.77
N ARG A 67 -20.90 4.14 -9.89
CA ARG A 67 -21.59 4.62 -11.11
C ARG A 67 -22.49 3.54 -11.70
N LYS A 68 -22.02 2.30 -11.76
CA LYS A 68 -22.80 1.18 -12.31
C LYS A 68 -24.05 0.87 -11.49
N LEU A 69 -23.92 0.92 -10.17
CA LEU A 69 -25.01 0.63 -9.23
C LEU A 69 -25.87 1.86 -8.90
N LYS A 70 -25.59 3.02 -9.51
CA LYS A 70 -26.36 4.26 -9.35
C LYS A 70 -26.52 4.73 -7.89
N LEU A 71 -25.52 4.50 -7.04
CA LEU A 71 -25.57 4.88 -5.60
C LEU A 71 -25.58 6.40 -5.37
N HIS A 72 -25.17 7.20 -6.38
CA HIS A 72 -25.13 8.67 -6.32
C HIS A 72 -24.46 9.19 -5.02
N ARG A 73 -25.22 9.79 -4.10
CA ARG A 73 -24.73 10.32 -2.80
C ARG A 73 -24.71 9.29 -1.67
N TYR A 74 -25.46 8.19 -1.78
CA TYR A 74 -25.58 7.20 -0.71
C TYR A 74 -24.25 6.51 -0.46
N GLY A 75 -23.77 6.57 0.80
CA GLY A 75 -22.52 5.95 1.23
C GLY A 75 -21.26 6.47 0.55
N LYS A 76 -21.29 7.62 -0.16
CA LYS A 76 -20.12 8.13 -0.91
C LYS A 76 -18.92 8.35 -0.01
N LEU A 77 -19.12 9.10 1.07
CA LEU A 77 -18.05 9.41 2.02
C LEU A 77 -17.48 8.13 2.64
N SER A 78 -18.34 7.26 3.17
CA SER A 78 -17.93 6.03 3.86
C SER A 78 -17.19 5.06 2.93
N THR A 79 -17.73 4.76 1.74
CA THR A 79 -17.08 3.85 0.78
C THR A 79 -15.80 4.45 0.20
N SER A 80 -15.75 5.76 -0.08
CA SER A 80 -14.53 6.41 -0.57
C SER A 80 -13.41 6.43 0.48
N PHE A 81 -13.72 6.68 1.76
CA PHE A 81 -12.72 6.59 2.82
C PHE A 81 -12.23 5.15 3.00
N ALA A 82 -13.14 4.18 3.10
CA ALA A 82 -12.75 2.79 3.29
C ALA A 82 -11.94 2.22 2.12
N MET A 83 -12.24 2.63 0.89
CA MET A 83 -11.53 2.15 -0.30
C MET A 83 -10.29 2.99 -0.64
N GLY A 84 -10.18 4.24 -0.19
CA GLY A 84 -9.03 5.09 -0.46
C GLY A 84 -8.03 5.13 0.70
N LEU A 85 -8.48 5.49 1.90
CA LEU A 85 -7.62 5.71 3.07
C LEU A 85 -7.09 4.41 3.66
N THR A 86 -7.95 3.40 3.81
CA THR A 86 -7.55 2.12 4.41
C THR A 86 -6.39 1.44 3.65
N PRO A 87 -6.45 1.24 2.32
CA PRO A 87 -5.33 0.63 1.63
C PRO A 87 -4.08 1.52 1.66
N ALA A 88 -4.22 2.85 1.67
CA ALA A 88 -3.09 3.78 1.77
C ALA A 88 -2.34 3.67 3.10
N VAL A 89 -3.07 3.52 4.22
CA VAL A 89 -2.47 3.33 5.54
C VAL A 89 -1.80 1.96 5.62
N ILE A 90 -2.49 0.90 5.19
CA ILE A 90 -1.98 -0.47 5.25
C ILE A 90 -0.72 -0.62 4.39
N ILE A 91 -0.73 -0.11 3.14
CA ILE A 91 0.43 -0.21 2.26
C ILE A 91 1.62 0.60 2.79
N SER A 92 1.37 1.79 3.35
CA SER A 92 2.44 2.63 3.89
C SER A 92 3.12 1.96 5.09
N ALA A 93 2.31 1.38 5.99
CA ALA A 93 2.83 0.64 7.14
C ALA A 93 3.57 -0.63 6.71
N ALA A 94 2.96 -1.44 5.84
CA ALA A 94 3.55 -2.69 5.35
C ALA A 94 4.86 -2.43 4.59
N HIS A 95 4.89 -1.42 3.71
CA HIS A 95 6.09 -1.07 2.97
C HIS A 95 7.20 -0.55 3.90
N CYS A 96 6.86 0.22 4.94
CA CYS A 96 7.83 0.69 5.91
C CYS A 96 8.53 -0.48 6.63
N ILE A 97 7.74 -1.42 7.16
CA ILE A 97 8.23 -2.54 7.96
C ILE A 97 8.98 -3.57 7.11
N PHE A 98 8.44 -3.91 5.94
CA PHE A 98 8.92 -5.05 5.16
C PHE A 98 9.93 -4.68 4.06
N VAL A 99 9.94 -3.44 3.61
CA VAL A 99 10.82 -2.99 2.52
C VAL A 99 11.78 -1.94 3.04
N THR A 100 11.30 -0.84 3.60
CA THR A 100 12.15 0.29 4.00
C THR A 100 13.15 -0.09 5.10
N HIS A 101 12.74 -0.83 6.13
CA HIS A 101 13.67 -1.31 7.16
C HIS A 101 14.74 -2.25 6.60
N ASP A 102 14.36 -3.12 5.67
CA ASP A 102 15.27 -4.05 4.99
C ASP A 102 16.31 -3.30 4.15
N ILE A 103 15.90 -2.23 3.45
CA ILE A 103 16.82 -1.35 2.71
C ILE A 103 17.81 -0.66 3.65
N TYR A 104 17.36 -0.13 4.78
CA TYR A 104 18.23 0.61 5.70
C TYR A 104 19.32 -0.26 6.31
N ILE A 105 18.98 -1.49 6.71
CA ILE A 105 19.95 -2.43 7.29
C ILE A 105 20.70 -3.20 6.20
N ASN A 106 20.25 -3.12 4.94
CA ASN A 106 20.75 -3.90 3.82
C ASN A 106 20.73 -5.41 4.12
N LYS A 107 19.62 -5.89 4.69
CA LYS A 107 19.48 -7.28 5.17
C LYS A 107 19.28 -8.24 4.01
N SER A 108 18.52 -7.87 2.99
CA SER A 108 18.43 -8.59 1.71
C SER A 108 19.38 -8.03 0.65
N LYS A 109 20.29 -8.88 0.16
CA LYS A 109 21.27 -8.50 -0.88
C LYS A 109 20.70 -8.53 -2.31
N CYS A 110 19.53 -9.14 -2.53
CA CYS A 110 18.95 -9.29 -3.86
C CYS A 110 17.97 -8.16 -4.18
N LEU A 111 18.37 -7.28 -5.12
CA LEU A 111 17.55 -6.15 -5.58
C LEU A 111 16.20 -6.61 -6.18
N LEU A 112 16.21 -7.70 -6.95
CA LEU A 112 15.00 -8.24 -7.59
C LEU A 112 13.98 -8.73 -6.54
N CYS A 113 14.44 -9.40 -5.48
CA CYS A 113 13.56 -9.85 -4.40
C CYS A 113 12.89 -8.66 -3.70
N LEU A 114 13.65 -7.60 -3.44
CA LEU A 114 13.15 -6.40 -2.78
C LEU A 114 12.13 -5.66 -3.64
N GLN A 115 12.40 -5.52 -4.94
CA GLN A 115 11.46 -4.94 -5.90
C GLN A 115 10.18 -5.76 -6.01
N GLN A 116 10.28 -7.09 -6.11
CA GLN A 116 9.11 -7.96 -6.20
C GLN A 116 8.25 -7.90 -4.92
N ARG A 117 8.89 -7.80 -3.76
CA ARG A 117 8.19 -7.60 -2.48
C ARG A 117 7.42 -6.27 -2.46
N ALA A 118 8.03 -5.18 -2.90
CA ALA A 118 7.35 -3.89 -2.99
C ALA A 118 6.17 -3.93 -3.96
N MET A 119 6.36 -4.52 -5.15
CA MET A 119 5.31 -4.66 -6.17
C MET A 119 4.14 -5.52 -5.69
N THR A 120 4.42 -6.67 -5.07
CA THR A 120 3.37 -7.56 -4.55
C THR A 120 2.53 -6.89 -3.46
N LEU A 121 3.16 -6.13 -2.56
CA LEU A 121 2.44 -5.33 -1.56
C LEU A 121 1.56 -4.27 -2.24
N GLN A 122 2.12 -3.50 -3.18
CA GLN A 122 1.39 -2.43 -3.86
C GLN A 122 0.21 -2.94 -4.67
N VAL A 123 0.38 -4.04 -5.42
CA VAL A 123 -0.71 -4.65 -6.20
C VAL A 123 -1.74 -5.31 -5.27
N GLY A 124 -1.29 -6.00 -4.23
CA GLY A 124 -2.18 -6.65 -3.26
C GLY A 124 -3.12 -5.66 -2.58
N PHE A 125 -2.58 -4.58 -2.02
CA PHE A 125 -3.40 -3.60 -1.28
C PHE A 125 -3.95 -2.47 -2.15
N GLY A 126 -3.26 -2.09 -3.23
CA GLY A 126 -3.70 -1.02 -4.12
C GLY A 126 -4.71 -1.45 -5.19
N VAL A 127 -4.74 -2.74 -5.55
CA VAL A 127 -5.60 -3.26 -6.63
C VAL A 127 -6.47 -4.41 -6.15
N CYS A 128 -5.89 -5.49 -5.62
CA CYS A 128 -6.68 -6.68 -5.24
C CYS A 128 -7.67 -6.38 -4.10
N TYR A 129 -7.24 -5.65 -3.08
CA TYR A 129 -8.09 -5.22 -1.96
C TYR A 129 -9.33 -4.43 -2.42
N PRO A 130 -9.22 -3.30 -3.16
CA PRO A 130 -10.39 -2.56 -3.60
C PRO A 130 -11.22 -3.33 -4.64
N ILE A 131 -10.61 -4.15 -5.49
CA ILE A 131 -11.32 -5.04 -6.42
C ILE A 131 -12.28 -5.98 -5.66
N MET A 132 -11.85 -6.59 -4.56
CA MET A 132 -12.70 -7.51 -3.82
C MET A 132 -13.72 -6.80 -2.93
N LEU A 133 -13.30 -5.80 -2.15
CA LEU A 133 -14.19 -5.16 -1.17
C LEU A 133 -15.14 -4.13 -1.78
N SER A 134 -14.75 -3.43 -2.84
CA SER A 134 -15.61 -2.40 -3.42
C SER A 134 -16.95 -2.94 -3.95
N PRO A 135 -17.01 -4.02 -4.75
CA PRO A 135 -18.27 -4.59 -5.18
C PRO A 135 -19.11 -5.08 -3.98
N LEU A 136 -18.50 -5.74 -3.00
CA LEU A 136 -19.20 -6.20 -1.79
C LEU A 136 -19.85 -5.02 -1.04
N ALA A 137 -19.08 -3.98 -0.75
CA ALA A 137 -19.58 -2.80 -0.07
C ALA A 137 -20.70 -2.11 -0.87
N ASN A 138 -20.49 -1.90 -2.17
CA ASN A 138 -21.48 -1.22 -3.01
C ASN A 138 -22.76 -2.06 -3.24
N PHE A 139 -22.67 -3.39 -3.31
CA PHE A 139 -23.85 -4.27 -3.34
C PHE A 139 -24.64 -4.22 -2.04
N MET A 140 -23.97 -4.18 -0.88
CA MET A 140 -24.65 -3.99 0.41
C MET A 140 -25.40 -2.66 0.47
N TYR A 141 -24.75 -1.56 0.07
CA TYR A 141 -25.41 -0.25 0.00
C TYR A 141 -26.56 -0.22 -1.02
N SER A 142 -26.39 -0.83 -2.19
CA SER A 142 -27.44 -0.94 -3.21
C SER A 142 -28.66 -1.71 -2.70
N THR A 143 -28.43 -2.81 -1.99
CA THR A 143 -29.51 -3.63 -1.40
C THR A 143 -30.25 -2.87 -0.33
N ARG A 144 -29.52 -2.17 0.56
CA ARG A 144 -30.10 -1.41 1.66
C ARG A 144 -30.94 -0.21 1.19
N HIS A 145 -30.52 0.46 0.11
CA HIS A 145 -31.19 1.67 -0.39
C HIS A 145 -32.07 1.41 -1.63
N GLY A 146 -32.12 0.18 -2.15
CA GLY A 146 -32.95 -0.18 -3.30
C GLY A 146 -32.59 0.55 -4.60
N THR A 147 -31.34 1.02 -4.76
CA THR A 147 -30.96 1.87 -5.91
C THR A 147 -30.81 1.11 -7.22
N TYR A 148 -30.47 -0.18 -7.16
CA TYR A 148 -30.27 -1.03 -8.32
C TYR A 148 -30.72 -2.46 -8.06
N ARG A 149 -31.36 -3.09 -9.05
CA ARG A 149 -31.75 -4.51 -9.01
C ARG A 149 -30.52 -5.37 -9.26
N LEU A 150 -29.99 -5.98 -8.20
CA LEU A 150 -28.86 -6.89 -8.30
C LEU A 150 -29.25 -8.17 -9.05
N PRO A 151 -28.31 -8.76 -9.82
CA PRO A 151 -28.52 -10.08 -10.43
C PRO A 151 -28.73 -11.14 -9.35
N TYR A 152 -29.51 -12.17 -9.66
CA TYR A 152 -29.79 -13.25 -8.72
C TYR A 152 -28.54 -14.11 -8.47
N TRP A 153 -28.51 -14.79 -7.32
CA TRP A 153 -27.48 -15.76 -6.95
C TRP A 153 -27.44 -16.94 -7.95
N GLY A 154 -26.63 -16.82 -9.00
CA GLY A 154 -26.52 -17.79 -10.10
C GLY A 154 -26.35 -17.14 -11.47
N ASP A 155 -26.67 -15.85 -11.62
CA ASP A 155 -26.40 -15.10 -12.86
C ASP A 155 -24.96 -14.54 -12.88
N TYR A 156 -24.01 -15.43 -13.15
CA TYR A 156 -22.61 -15.08 -13.30
C TYR A 156 -22.37 -14.13 -14.49
N LYS A 157 -23.21 -14.19 -15.54
CA LYS A 157 -23.11 -13.32 -16.72
C LYS A 157 -23.51 -11.89 -16.39
N GLY A 158 -24.61 -11.70 -15.66
CA GLY A 158 -25.03 -10.39 -15.16
C GLY A 158 -24.01 -9.78 -14.20
N THR A 159 -23.40 -10.62 -13.35
CA THR A 159 -22.34 -10.20 -12.43
C THR A 159 -21.08 -9.78 -13.19
N LEU A 160 -20.58 -10.59 -14.13
CA LEU A 160 -19.42 -10.24 -14.97
C LEU A 160 -19.67 -8.99 -15.83
N LYS A 161 -20.90 -8.78 -16.29
CA LYS A 161 -21.28 -7.56 -17.02
C LYS A 161 -21.15 -6.33 -16.13
N LEU A 162 -21.49 -6.40 -14.86
CA LEU A 162 -21.33 -5.30 -13.89
C LEU A 162 -19.86 -4.93 -13.64
N TRP A 163 -18.96 -5.89 -13.81
CA TRP A 163 -17.52 -5.70 -13.66
C TRP A 163 -16.86 -5.08 -14.90
N TRP A 164 -17.17 -5.61 -16.08
CA TRP A 164 -16.47 -5.27 -17.32
C TRP A 164 -17.19 -4.25 -18.22
N SER A 165 -18.50 -4.04 -18.06
CA SER A 165 -19.27 -3.06 -18.84
C SER A 165 -19.22 -1.70 -18.20
#